data_AF-A0A0D7K8U5-F1
#
_entry.id   AF-A0A0D7K8U5-F1
#
_cell.length_a   1.000
_cell.length_b   1.000
_cell.length_c   1.000
_cell.angle_alpha   90.00
_cell.angle_beta   90.00
_cell.angle_gamma   90.00
#
_symmetry.space_group_name_H-M   'P 1'
#
loop_
_entity.id
_entity.type
_entity.pdbx_description
1 polymer ?
#
loop_
_entity_poly.entity_id
_entity_poly.type
_entity_poly.pdbx_seq_one_letter_code
_entity_poly.pdbx_strand_id
1 'polypeptide(L)'
;MSTIKTGTPEGKNIGFVWWTLYGVLTLTLGSAAPFMLNLDGLVFLTALGVNVLLGVLILMKNKWAFLIGTVLSLNPLSWLINGIYLKNRWNHPEVNGGTSSPTPVVKASRLSTAAVSTTEEEAIYEQAAEEIGTAAMKKGLWAKSLSEVEGDHDKAIARYIKARSQQLIEEHVQRRNEQSGVQETGKTESIREEISESNSLDRERSMNELISRMKQ
;
A
#
# COMPACT_ATOMS: atom_id res chain seq x y z
N MET A 1 -2.91 -16.07 41.22
CA MET A 1 -4.05 -16.45 40.37
C MET A 1 -3.88 -15.70 39.05
N SER A 2 -3.13 -16.28 38.13
CA SER A 2 -2.71 -15.66 36.87
C SER A 2 -3.74 -15.95 35.79
N THR A 3 -4.46 -14.91 35.37
CA THR A 3 -5.45 -14.98 34.30
C THR A 3 -4.73 -15.03 32.96
N ILE A 4 -4.73 -16.20 32.32
CA ILE A 4 -4.27 -16.39 30.95
C ILE A 4 -5.24 -15.61 30.05
N LYS A 5 -4.78 -14.48 29.48
CA LYS A 5 -5.46 -13.83 28.36
C LYS A 5 -5.32 -14.74 27.16
N THR A 6 -6.39 -15.43 26.79
CA THR A 6 -6.49 -16.14 25.52
C THR A 6 -6.37 -15.11 24.40
N GLY A 7 -5.34 -15.25 23.58
CA GLY A 7 -5.14 -14.42 22.39
C GLY A 7 -6.37 -14.50 21.49
N THR A 8 -6.84 -13.34 21.06
CA THR A 8 -7.80 -13.17 19.96
C THR A 8 -7.30 -13.93 18.73
N PRO A 9 -8.16 -14.66 18.00
CA PRO A 9 -7.75 -15.43 16.84
C PRO A 9 -7.21 -14.48 15.77
N GLU A 10 -5.94 -14.70 15.42
CA GLU A 10 -5.25 -14.10 14.29
C GLU A 10 -6.13 -14.05 13.04
N GLY A 11 -5.95 -13.00 12.23
CA GLY A 11 -6.68 -12.76 10.99
C GLY A 11 -6.89 -14.07 10.23
N LYS A 12 -8.17 -14.47 10.09
CA LYS A 12 -8.59 -15.74 9.50
C LYS A 12 -7.84 -15.94 8.19
N ASN A 13 -6.80 -16.77 8.20
CA ASN A 13 -6.06 -17.18 7.03
C ASN A 13 -7.04 -17.93 6.14
N ILE A 14 -7.67 -17.23 5.21
CA ILE A 14 -8.69 -17.83 4.38
C ILE A 14 -7.92 -18.75 3.41
N GLY A 15 -7.94 -20.07 3.65
CA GLY A 15 -7.15 -21.03 2.89
C GLY A 15 -7.62 -21.24 1.46
N PHE A 16 -6.74 -21.72 0.58
CA PHE A 16 -7.01 -22.00 -0.84
C PHE A 16 -7.47 -23.45 -1.09
N VAL A 17 -8.10 -24.10 -0.10
CA VAL A 17 -8.48 -25.52 -0.18
C VAL A 17 -9.36 -25.83 -1.40
N TRP A 18 -10.41 -25.03 -1.64
CA TRP A 18 -11.26 -25.19 -2.82
C TRP A 18 -10.49 -24.97 -4.13
N TRP A 19 -9.58 -24.00 -4.16
CA TRP A 19 -8.75 -23.72 -5.33
C TRP A 19 -7.86 -24.91 -5.69
N THR A 20 -7.18 -25.48 -4.70
CA THR A 20 -6.34 -26.67 -4.87
C THR A 20 -7.17 -27.87 -5.30
N LEU A 21 -8.31 -28.10 -4.63
CA LEU A 21 -9.22 -29.18 -4.97
C LEU A 21 -9.71 -29.07 -6.42
N TYR A 22 -10.10 -27.86 -6.84
CA TYR A 22 -10.53 -27.60 -8.20
C TYR A 22 -9.41 -27.79 -9.23
N GLY A 23 -8.19 -27.36 -8.93
CA GLY A 23 -7.02 -27.60 -9.76
C GLY A 23 -6.71 -29.09 -9.92
N VAL A 24 -6.76 -29.86 -8.82
CA VAL A 24 -6.58 -31.31 -8.85
C VAL A 24 -7.71 -31.99 -9.63
N LEU A 25 -8.96 -31.56 -9.44
CA LEU A 25 -10.11 -32.07 -10.19
C LEU A 25 -9.95 -31.82 -11.69
N THR A 26 -9.46 -30.63 -12.08
CA THR A 26 -9.18 -30.29 -13.49
C THR A 26 -8.07 -31.19 -14.05
N LEU A 27 -7.03 -31.47 -13.27
CA LEU A 27 -5.96 -32.40 -13.66
C LEU A 27 -6.45 -33.85 -13.78
N THR A 28 -7.33 -34.32 -12.89
CA THR A 28 -7.79 -35.72 -12.92
C THR A 28 -8.91 -35.93 -13.92
N LEU A 29 -10.05 -35.24 -13.77
CA LEU A 29 -11.19 -35.37 -14.68
C LEU A 29 -10.87 -34.86 -16.07
N GLY A 30 -10.20 -33.71 -16.17
CA GLY A 30 -9.84 -33.13 -17.46
C GLY A 30 -8.86 -34.01 -18.25
N SER A 31 -7.97 -34.75 -17.58
CA SER A 31 -7.07 -35.69 -18.26
C SER A 31 -7.77 -36.99 -18.63
N ALA A 32 -8.85 -37.36 -17.93
CA ALA A 32 -9.69 -38.51 -18.29
C ALA A 32 -10.62 -38.21 -19.48
N ALA A 33 -11.01 -36.94 -19.69
CA ALA A 33 -11.97 -36.56 -20.72
C ALA A 33 -11.56 -36.93 -22.15
N PRO A 34 -10.30 -36.72 -22.61
CA PRO A 34 -9.86 -37.18 -23.93
C PRO A 34 -10.05 -38.68 -24.17
N PHE A 35 -9.86 -39.50 -23.13
CA PHE A 35 -10.11 -40.95 -23.20
C PHE A 35 -11.60 -41.27 -23.31
N MET A 36 -12.44 -40.60 -22.51
CA MET A 36 -13.89 -40.80 -22.56
C MET A 36 -14.50 -40.36 -23.89
N LEU A 37 -13.91 -39.36 -24.54
CA LEU A 37 -14.31 -38.86 -25.85
C LEU A 37 -13.67 -39.63 -27.01
N ASN A 38 -12.84 -40.65 -26.75
CA ASN A 38 -12.09 -41.41 -27.74
C ASN A 38 -11.35 -40.49 -28.75
N LEU A 39 -10.67 -39.46 -28.23
CA LEU A 39 -9.81 -38.63 -29.06
C LEU A 39 -8.54 -39.41 -29.42
N ASP A 40 -8.09 -39.28 -30.66
CA ASP A 40 -6.92 -40.00 -31.16
C ASP A 40 -5.78 -39.07 -31.61
N GLY A 41 -4.57 -39.64 -31.62
CA GLY A 41 -3.39 -39.05 -32.23
C GLY A 41 -3.05 -37.65 -31.72
N LEU A 42 -2.88 -36.70 -32.64
CA LEU A 42 -2.44 -35.35 -32.32
C LEU A 42 -3.47 -34.56 -31.49
N VAL A 43 -4.76 -34.79 -31.74
CA VAL A 43 -5.86 -34.09 -31.03
C VAL A 43 -5.87 -34.52 -29.57
N PHE A 44 -5.70 -35.82 -29.30
CA PHE A 44 -5.54 -36.35 -27.94
C PHE A 44 -4.37 -35.67 -27.21
N LEU A 45 -3.18 -35.66 -27.81
CA LEU A 45 -1.99 -35.09 -27.19
C LEU A 45 -2.14 -33.58 -26.92
N THR A 46 -2.78 -32.86 -27.84
CA THR A 46 -3.02 -31.43 -27.71
C THR A 46 -4.03 -31.14 -26.60
N ALA A 47 -5.15 -31.88 -26.56
CA ALA A 47 -6.16 -31.74 -25.52
C ALA A 47 -5.59 -32.06 -24.13
N LEU A 48 -4.80 -33.14 -24.02
CA LEU A 48 -4.12 -33.52 -22.79
C LEU A 48 -3.12 -32.45 -22.36
N GLY A 49 -2.27 -31.96 -23.28
CA GLY A 49 -1.28 -30.93 -23.01
C GLY A 49 -1.91 -29.61 -22.54
N VAL A 50 -2.96 -29.15 -23.22
CA VAL A 50 -3.72 -27.95 -22.83
C VAL A 50 -4.34 -28.13 -21.44
N ASN A 51 -4.94 -29.30 -21.15
CA ASN A 51 -5.55 -29.56 -19.86
C ASN A 51 -4.51 -29.56 -18.72
N VAL A 52 -3.37 -30.23 -18.91
CA VAL A 52 -2.28 -30.27 -17.92
C VAL A 52 -1.73 -28.86 -17.68
N LEU A 53 -1.47 -28.10 -18.74
CA LEU A 53 -1.01 -26.72 -18.63
C LEU A 53 -1.99 -25.86 -17.83
N LEU A 54 -3.28 -25.95 -18.16
CA LEU A 54 -4.33 -25.20 -17.48
C LEU A 54 -4.42 -25.59 -15.99
N GLY A 55 -4.41 -26.90 -15.68
CA GLY A 55 -4.44 -27.39 -14.30
C GLY A 55 -3.22 -26.96 -13.49
N VAL A 56 -2.02 -26.98 -14.07
CA VAL A 56 -0.80 -26.47 -13.42
C VAL A 56 -0.92 -24.97 -13.16
N LEU A 57 -1.36 -24.17 -14.14
CA LEU A 57 -1.56 -22.72 -13.95
C LEU A 57 -2.60 -22.40 -12.88
N ILE A 58 -3.66 -23.21 -12.79
CA ILE A 58 -4.63 -23.14 -11.69
C ILE A 58 -3.91 -23.40 -10.36
N LEU A 59 -3.14 -24.49 -10.21
CA LEU A 59 -2.41 -24.77 -8.97
C LEU A 59 -1.39 -23.69 -8.61
N MET A 60 -0.83 -22.99 -9.61
CA MET A 60 0.01 -21.81 -9.44
C MET A 60 -0.76 -20.53 -9.08
N LYS A 61 -2.03 -20.65 -8.66
CA LYS A 61 -2.90 -19.56 -8.21
C LYS A 61 -3.12 -18.46 -9.26
N ASN A 62 -3.03 -18.80 -10.54
CA ASN A 62 -3.36 -17.87 -11.61
C ASN A 62 -4.89 -17.71 -11.74
N LYS A 63 -5.38 -16.51 -11.39
CA LYS A 63 -6.81 -16.18 -11.41
C LYS A 63 -7.49 -16.32 -12.76
N TRP A 64 -6.75 -16.04 -13.84
CA TRP A 64 -7.29 -16.16 -15.20
C TRP A 64 -7.40 -17.62 -15.62
N ALA A 65 -6.42 -18.45 -15.27
CA ALA A 65 -6.49 -19.89 -15.53
C ALA A 65 -7.68 -20.53 -14.80
N PHE A 66 -7.94 -20.12 -13.55
CA PHE A 66 -9.10 -20.60 -12.79
C PHE A 66 -10.43 -20.19 -13.43
N LEU A 67 -10.54 -18.94 -13.90
CA LEU A 67 -11.72 -18.46 -14.61
C LEU A 67 -11.93 -19.19 -15.94
N ILE A 68 -10.87 -19.34 -16.74
CA ILE A 68 -10.92 -20.04 -18.03
C ILE A 68 -11.33 -21.51 -17.82
N GLY A 69 -10.73 -22.20 -16.84
CA GLY A 69 -11.11 -23.58 -16.49
C GLY A 69 -12.57 -23.69 -16.07
N THR A 70 -13.06 -22.70 -15.32
CA THR A 70 -14.48 -22.64 -14.95
C THR A 70 -15.38 -22.52 -16.17
N VAL A 71 -15.08 -21.61 -17.09
CA VAL A 71 -15.88 -21.43 -18.32
C VAL A 71 -15.83 -22.69 -19.19
N LEU A 72 -14.65 -23.28 -19.36
CA LEU A 72 -14.46 -24.52 -20.15
C LEU A 72 -15.13 -25.75 -19.55
N SER A 73 -15.44 -25.76 -18.25
CA SER A 73 -16.20 -26.86 -17.64
C SER A 73 -17.64 -26.98 -18.17
N LEU A 74 -18.16 -25.95 -18.87
CA LEU A 74 -19.50 -25.89 -19.45
C LEU A 74 -20.62 -26.31 -18.49
N ASN A 75 -20.40 -26.15 -17.19
CA ASN A 75 -21.35 -26.50 -16.14
C ASN A 75 -21.82 -25.23 -15.41
N PRO A 76 -23.08 -24.80 -15.59
CA PRO A 76 -23.59 -23.55 -15.02
C PRO A 76 -23.61 -23.55 -13.48
N LEU A 77 -23.71 -24.72 -12.84
CA LEU A 77 -23.61 -24.82 -11.38
C LEU A 77 -22.18 -24.53 -10.90
N SER A 78 -21.19 -25.08 -11.61
CA SER A 78 -19.78 -24.79 -11.33
C SER A 78 -19.48 -23.31 -11.49
N TRP A 79 -20.10 -22.63 -12.47
CA TRP A 79 -19.93 -21.19 -12.67
C TRP A 79 -20.45 -20.37 -11.49
N LEU A 80 -21.58 -20.74 -10.91
CA LEU A 80 -22.15 -20.03 -9.77
C LEU A 80 -21.29 -20.19 -8.52
N ILE A 81 -20.88 -21.44 -8.22
CA ILE A 81 -20.01 -21.75 -7.06
C ILE A 81 -18.66 -21.06 -7.21
N ASN A 82 -18.01 -21.25 -8.36
CA ASN A 82 -16.72 -20.65 -8.63
C ASN A 82 -16.81 -19.13 -8.74
N GLY A 83 -17.88 -18.57 -9.30
CA GLY A 83 -18.10 -17.12 -9.37
C GLY A 83 -18.16 -16.47 -8.00
N ILE A 84 -18.93 -17.04 -7.07
CA ILE A 84 -18.97 -16.57 -5.66
C ILE A 84 -17.60 -16.73 -5.00
N TYR A 85 -16.93 -17.86 -5.24
CA TYR A 85 -15.61 -18.13 -4.71
C TYR A 85 -14.55 -17.12 -5.20
N LEU A 86 -14.48 -16.87 -6.51
CA LEU A 86 -13.57 -15.90 -7.11
C LEU A 86 -13.87 -14.49 -6.62
N LYS A 87 -15.15 -14.09 -6.47
CA LYS A 87 -15.49 -12.74 -5.97
C LYS A 87 -14.79 -12.45 -4.64
N ASN A 88 -14.75 -13.42 -3.72
CA ASN A 88 -14.09 -13.26 -2.43
C ASN A 88 -12.55 -13.32 -2.52
N ARG A 89 -12.00 -13.93 -3.58
CA ARG A 89 -10.55 -14.21 -3.72
C ARG A 89 -9.83 -13.42 -4.79
N TRP A 90 -10.55 -12.67 -5.61
CA TRP A 90 -10.02 -11.94 -6.75
C TRP A 90 -8.93 -10.94 -6.35
N ASN A 91 -9.08 -10.35 -5.17
CA ASN A 91 -8.17 -9.34 -4.61
C ASN A 91 -7.16 -9.94 -3.61
N HIS A 92 -7.08 -11.26 -3.48
CA HIS A 92 -6.13 -11.88 -2.55
C HIS A 92 -4.68 -11.69 -3.03
N PRO A 93 -3.71 -11.37 -2.15
CA PRO A 93 -2.32 -11.13 -2.55
C PRO A 93 -1.71 -12.31 -3.30
N GLU A 94 -1.94 -13.54 -2.83
CA GLU A 94 -1.40 -14.77 -3.45
C GLU A 94 -1.84 -15.01 -4.91
N VAL A 95 -3.00 -14.49 -5.36
CA VAL A 95 -3.47 -14.66 -6.75
C VAL A 95 -3.12 -13.47 -7.64
N ASN A 96 -2.79 -12.33 -7.04
CA ASN A 96 -2.41 -11.10 -7.75
C ASN A 96 -0.90 -10.95 -7.89
N GLY A 97 -0.12 -11.95 -7.45
CA GLY A 97 1.34 -11.83 -7.36
C GLY A 97 1.76 -10.75 -6.36
N GLY A 98 0.84 -10.32 -5.50
CA GLY A 98 1.14 -9.40 -4.41
C GLY A 98 2.06 -10.13 -3.47
N THR A 99 3.31 -9.68 -3.38
CA THR A 99 4.33 -10.13 -2.45
C THR A 99 3.74 -10.30 -1.05
N SER A 100 3.30 -11.52 -0.72
CA SER A 100 3.02 -11.95 0.63
C SER A 100 4.32 -12.42 1.26
N SER A 101 5.32 -11.53 1.28
CA SER A 101 6.17 -11.52 2.46
C SER A 101 5.29 -10.99 3.59
N PRO A 102 5.38 -11.54 4.83
CA PRO A 102 5.23 -10.67 5.98
C PRO A 102 6.40 -9.70 5.89
N THR A 103 6.29 -8.72 4.99
CA THR A 103 7.24 -7.63 4.99
C THR A 103 6.86 -6.89 6.26
N PRO A 104 7.76 -6.77 7.25
CA PRO A 104 7.70 -5.57 8.06
C PRO A 104 7.60 -4.43 7.04
N VAL A 105 6.69 -3.51 7.34
CA VAL A 105 6.52 -2.22 6.67
C VAL A 105 7.83 -1.82 6.00
N VAL A 106 7.77 -1.48 4.72
CA VAL A 106 8.65 -0.56 3.99
C VAL A 106 9.05 -1.12 2.61
N LYS A 107 8.31 -0.74 1.56
CA LYS A 107 8.86 -0.24 0.27
C LYS A 107 7.73 0.02 -0.75
N ALA A 108 7.06 1.15 -0.61
CA ALA A 108 6.53 1.95 -1.74
C ALA A 108 6.11 3.37 -1.34
N SER A 109 6.62 3.90 -0.22
CA SER A 109 6.45 5.31 0.20
C SER A 109 7.77 5.98 0.60
N ARG A 110 8.92 5.35 0.28
CA ARG A 110 10.27 5.87 0.60
C ARG A 110 10.67 7.08 -0.25
N LEU A 111 9.78 8.05 -0.42
CA LEU A 111 10.19 9.42 -0.69
C LEU A 111 9.83 10.39 0.44
N SER A 112 9.08 10.00 1.50
CA SER A 112 8.86 10.86 2.67
C SER A 112 9.13 10.24 4.05
N THR A 113 9.26 8.91 4.17
CA THR A 113 9.48 8.23 5.48
C THR A 113 10.93 8.30 6.01
N ALA A 114 11.88 8.85 5.25
CA ALA A 114 13.31 8.78 5.61
C ALA A 114 13.74 9.73 6.76
N ALA A 115 12.82 10.42 7.43
CA ALA A 115 13.18 11.53 8.33
C ALA A 115 12.38 11.60 9.65
N VAL A 116 11.68 10.54 10.05
CA VAL A 116 10.97 10.49 11.35
C VAL A 116 11.66 9.44 12.22
N SER A 117 12.14 9.82 13.39
CA SER A 117 12.80 8.91 14.33
C SER A 117 11.79 7.91 14.92
N THR A 118 12.23 6.74 15.39
CA THR A 118 11.34 5.70 15.95
C THR A 118 10.50 6.23 17.13
N THR A 119 11.04 7.18 17.89
CA THR A 119 10.34 7.83 19.02
C THR A 119 9.27 8.83 18.55
N GLU A 120 9.52 9.54 17.45
CA GLU A 120 8.51 10.43 16.84
C GLU A 120 7.37 9.63 16.20
N GLU A 121 7.67 8.47 15.61
CA GLU A 121 6.66 7.59 15.04
C GLU A 121 5.70 7.09 16.13
N GLU A 122 6.21 6.60 17.25
CA GLU A 122 5.40 6.13 18.39
C GLU A 122 4.47 7.23 18.94
N ALA A 123 4.99 8.45 19.12
CA ALA A 123 4.20 9.60 19.57
C ALA A 123 3.07 9.98 18.58
N ILE A 124 3.29 9.82 17.27
CA ILE A 124 2.27 10.07 16.26
C ILE A 124 1.14 9.03 16.32
N TYR A 125 1.49 7.76 16.55
CA TYR A 125 0.49 6.71 16.75
C TYR A 125 -0.29 6.88 18.04
N GLU A 126 0.38 7.32 19.11
CA GLU A 126 -0.25 7.65 20.39
C GLU A 126 -1.26 8.78 20.22
N GLN A 127 -0.86 9.89 19.58
CA GLN A 127 -1.76 11.01 19.28
C GLN A 127 -2.99 10.57 18.45
N ALA A 128 -2.78 9.73 17.43
CA ALA A 128 -3.87 9.22 16.62
C ALA A 128 -4.84 8.31 17.41
N ALA A 129 -4.34 7.59 18.43
CA ALA A 129 -5.13 6.74 19.29
C ALA A 129 -5.96 7.55 20.30
N GLU A 130 -5.40 8.63 20.86
CA GLU A 130 -6.11 9.53 21.78
C GLU A 130 -7.29 10.27 21.13
N GLU A 131 -7.24 10.48 19.81
CA GLU A 131 -8.36 11.05 19.07
C GLU A 131 -9.60 10.15 19.06
N ILE A 132 -9.47 8.86 19.39
CA ILE A 132 -10.58 7.92 19.36
C ILE A 132 -11.50 8.16 20.55
N GLY A 133 -12.77 8.41 20.25
CA GLY A 133 -13.79 8.66 21.29
C GLY A 133 -13.77 10.08 21.84
N THR A 134 -12.90 10.96 21.33
CA THR A 134 -12.88 12.39 21.68
C THR A 134 -13.50 13.24 20.58
N ALA A 135 -13.83 14.51 20.90
CA ALA A 135 -14.34 15.46 19.93
C ALA A 135 -13.29 15.86 18.86
N ALA A 136 -12.02 15.50 19.05
CA ALA A 136 -10.92 15.74 18.12
C ALA A 136 -10.93 14.77 16.91
N MET A 137 -11.75 13.71 16.95
CA MET A 137 -11.82 12.74 15.88
C MET A 137 -12.28 13.36 14.55
N LYS A 138 -11.52 13.12 13.48
CA LYS A 138 -11.91 13.52 12.12
C LYS A 138 -13.07 12.64 11.61
N LYS A 139 -14.30 13.11 11.82
CA LYS A 139 -15.56 12.40 11.50
C LYS A 139 -15.60 11.83 10.07
N GLY A 140 -15.09 12.57 9.08
CA GLY A 140 -15.05 12.10 7.69
C GLY A 140 -14.07 10.93 7.47
N LEU A 141 -12.89 10.98 8.11
CA LEU A 141 -11.91 9.90 8.05
C LEU A 141 -12.42 8.66 8.80
N TRP A 142 -13.06 8.88 9.96
CA TRP A 142 -13.74 7.83 10.71
C TRP A 142 -14.84 7.13 9.89
N ALA A 143 -15.74 7.89 9.28
CA ALA A 143 -16.82 7.34 8.46
C ALA A 143 -16.27 6.51 7.29
N LYS A 144 -15.18 6.98 6.65
CA LYS A 144 -14.49 6.20 5.62
C LYS A 144 -13.96 4.88 6.18
N SER A 145 -13.22 4.91 7.28
CA SER A 145 -12.67 3.71 7.92
C SER A 145 -13.77 2.72 8.31
N LEU A 146 -14.90 3.21 8.84
CA LEU A 146 -16.06 2.39 9.21
C LEU A 146 -16.76 1.75 8.00
N SER A 147 -16.89 2.51 6.90
CA SER A 147 -17.51 2.01 5.66
C SER A 147 -16.70 0.89 4.99
N GLU A 148 -15.37 0.93 5.11
CA GLU A 148 -14.46 -0.06 4.52
C GLU A 148 -14.46 -1.40 5.24
N VAL A 149 -14.94 -1.44 6.49
CA VAL A 149 -14.90 -2.64 7.36
C VAL A 149 -16.29 -3.14 7.73
N GLU A 150 -17.31 -2.78 6.94
CA GLU A 150 -18.69 -3.26 7.08
C GLU A 150 -19.30 -3.02 8.47
N GLY A 151 -18.86 -1.97 9.18
CA GLY A 151 -19.36 -1.62 10.51
C GLY A 151 -18.65 -2.31 11.68
N ASP A 152 -17.59 -3.08 11.44
CA ASP A 152 -16.73 -3.63 12.51
C ASP A 152 -15.92 -2.52 13.18
N HIS A 153 -16.32 -2.14 14.40
CA HIS A 153 -15.74 -1.02 15.14
C HIS A 153 -14.25 -1.19 15.44
N ASP A 154 -13.80 -2.38 15.81
CA ASP A 154 -12.40 -2.62 16.19
C ASP A 154 -11.48 -2.54 14.96
N LYS A 155 -11.94 -3.06 13.83
CA LYS A 155 -11.22 -2.91 12.55
C LYS A 155 -11.24 -1.47 12.04
N ALA A 156 -12.35 -0.76 12.25
CA ALA A 156 -12.48 0.65 11.86
C ALA A 156 -11.50 1.51 12.65
N ILE A 157 -11.35 1.24 13.95
CA ILE A 157 -10.39 1.89 14.84
C ILE A 157 -8.96 1.67 14.32
N ALA A 158 -8.56 0.42 14.07
CA ALA A 158 -7.23 0.12 13.55
C ALA A 158 -6.96 0.82 12.20
N ARG A 159 -7.95 0.85 11.31
CA ARG A 159 -7.89 1.56 10.02
C ARG A 159 -7.77 3.08 10.21
N TYR A 160 -8.52 3.66 11.14
CA TYR A 160 -8.51 5.09 11.44
C TYR A 160 -7.14 5.52 11.97
N ILE A 161 -6.60 4.84 12.99
CA ILE A 161 -5.29 5.15 13.58
C ILE A 161 -4.23 5.17 12.48
N LYS A 162 -4.18 4.12 11.65
CA LYS A 162 -3.22 4.04 10.55
C LYS A 162 -3.34 5.21 9.57
N ALA A 163 -4.55 5.54 9.15
CA ALA A 163 -4.77 6.63 8.20
C ALA A 163 -4.45 7.99 8.83
N ARG A 164 -4.76 8.16 10.12
CA ARG A 164 -4.52 9.41 10.85
C ARG A 164 -3.05 9.63 11.13
N SER A 165 -2.30 8.60 11.55
CA SER A 165 -0.85 8.68 11.71
C SER A 165 -0.16 9.09 10.40
N GLN A 166 -0.62 8.56 9.26
CA GLN A 166 -0.07 8.96 7.96
C GLN A 166 -0.31 10.45 7.65
N GLN A 167 -1.50 10.98 7.95
CA GLN A 167 -1.78 12.42 7.81
C GLN A 167 -0.89 13.25 8.74
N LEU A 168 -0.72 12.82 9.99
CA LEU A 168 0.12 13.52 10.96
C LEU A 168 1.58 13.54 10.53
N ILE A 169 2.10 12.44 9.97
CA ILE A 169 3.46 12.40 9.41
C ILE A 169 3.59 13.42 8.27
N GLU A 170 2.63 13.47 7.37
CA GLU A 170 2.64 14.41 6.25
C GLU A 170 2.57 15.87 6.73
N GLU A 171 1.70 16.16 7.72
CA GLU A 171 1.60 17.47 8.38
C GLU A 171 2.91 17.87 9.09
N HIS A 172 3.65 16.92 9.69
CA HIS A 172 4.94 17.20 10.33
C HIS A 172 6.05 17.44 9.31
N VAL A 173 6.10 16.66 8.23
CA VAL A 173 7.08 16.84 7.15
C VAL A 173 6.85 18.18 6.44
N GLN A 174 5.60 18.54 6.18
CA GLN A 174 5.25 19.82 5.56
C GLN A 174 5.68 20.99 6.45
N ARG A 175 5.32 20.98 7.75
CA ARG A 175 5.75 22.03 8.69
C ARG A 175 7.27 22.15 8.77
N ARG A 176 8.00 21.03 8.74
CA ARG A 176 9.47 21.02 8.74
C ARG A 176 10.02 21.70 7.49
N ASN A 177 9.48 21.39 6.32
CA ASN A 177 9.92 21.97 5.05
C ASN A 177 9.61 23.48 4.96
N GLU A 178 8.44 23.90 5.45
CA GLU A 178 8.06 25.31 5.53
C GLU A 178 9.01 26.10 6.45
N GLN A 179 9.35 25.54 7.62
CA GLN A 179 10.31 26.15 8.54
C GLN A 179 11.72 26.25 7.94
N SER A 180 12.19 25.22 7.24
CA SER A 180 13.49 25.27 6.55
C SER A 180 13.50 26.28 5.40
N GLY A 181 12.43 26.36 4.62
CA GLY A 181 12.30 27.33 3.53
C GLY A 181 12.27 28.78 4.01
N VAL A 182 11.52 29.08 5.07
CA VAL A 182 11.46 30.42 5.67
C VAL A 182 12.83 30.85 6.21
N GLN A 183 13.59 29.92 6.79
CA GLN A 183 14.92 30.19 7.35
C GLN A 183 15.96 30.46 6.25
N GLU A 184 15.86 29.80 5.10
CA GLU A 184 16.71 30.07 3.93
C GLU A 184 16.36 31.41 3.25
N THR A 185 15.08 31.74 3.09
CA THR A 185 14.69 33.06 2.55
C THR A 185 15.10 34.20 3.47
N GLY A 186 14.91 34.06 4.78
CA GLY A 186 15.31 35.10 5.75
C GLY A 186 16.83 35.28 5.82
N LYS A 187 17.61 34.20 5.70
CA LYS A 187 19.07 34.28 5.63
C LYS A 187 19.55 34.89 4.31
N THR A 188 18.87 34.59 3.20
CA THR A 188 19.22 35.13 1.88
C THR A 188 18.88 36.62 1.77
N GLU A 189 17.76 37.04 2.36
CA GLU A 189 17.38 38.46 2.45
C GLU A 189 18.32 39.24 3.37
N SER A 190 18.67 38.68 4.54
CA SER A 190 19.66 39.29 5.44
C SER A 190 21.04 39.44 4.79
N ILE A 191 21.54 38.42 4.08
CA ILE A 191 22.81 38.51 3.34
C ILE A 191 22.71 39.54 2.20
N ARG A 192 21.56 39.63 1.53
CA ARG A 192 21.35 40.59 0.44
C ARG A 192 21.33 42.04 0.95
N GLU A 193 20.72 42.28 2.10
CA GLU A 193 20.71 43.59 2.76
C GLU A 193 22.13 44.00 3.20
N GLU A 194 22.89 43.11 3.84
CA GLU A 194 24.29 43.39 4.23
C GLU A 194 25.19 43.70 3.02
N ILE A 195 25.05 42.97 1.91
CA ILE A 195 25.81 43.23 0.68
C ILE A 195 25.39 44.58 0.05
N SER A 196 24.12 44.95 0.13
CA SER A 196 23.63 46.23 -0.36
C SER A 196 24.18 47.41 0.46
N GLU A 197 24.20 47.29 1.79
CA GLU A 197 24.76 48.30 2.68
C GLU A 197 26.27 48.45 2.49
N SER A 198 27.01 47.35 2.42
CA SER A 198 28.47 47.35 2.19
C SER A 198 28.84 48.08 0.88
N ASN A 199 28.15 47.76 -0.22
CA ASN A 199 28.36 48.42 -1.50
C ASN A 199 28.03 49.93 -1.49
N SER A 200 27.07 50.35 -0.67
CA SER A 200 26.71 51.77 -0.52
C SER A 200 27.80 52.55 0.21
N LEU A 201 28.37 51.96 1.27
CA LEU A 201 29.45 52.55 2.07
C LEU A 201 30.77 52.66 1.27
N ASP A 202 31.09 51.66 0.47
CA ASP A 202 32.29 51.68 -0.38
C ASP A 202 32.21 52.74 -1.50
N ARG A 203 31.01 52.95 -2.08
CA ARG A 203 30.80 54.05 -3.03
C ARG A 203 30.99 55.42 -2.37
N GLU A 204 30.49 55.60 -1.16
CA GLU A 204 30.62 56.86 -0.43
C GLU A 204 32.09 57.15 -0.05
N ARG A 205 32.85 56.13 0.38
CA ARG A 205 34.29 56.25 0.62
C ARG A 205 35.06 56.62 -0.64
N SER A 206 34.77 55.94 -1.75
CA SER A 206 35.42 56.21 -3.05
C SER A 206 35.16 57.63 -3.52
N MET A 207 33.92 58.11 -3.36
CA MET A 207 33.53 59.49 -3.68
C MET A 207 34.30 60.51 -2.82
N ASN A 208 34.39 60.26 -1.52
CA ASN A 208 35.08 61.15 -0.58
C ASN A 208 36.59 61.21 -0.85
N GLU A 209 37.20 60.11 -1.27
CA GLU A 209 38.61 60.08 -1.68
C GLU A 209 38.85 60.86 -2.98
N LEU A 210 37.94 60.78 -3.96
CA LEU A 210 38.04 61.59 -5.17
C LEU A 210 37.89 63.09 -4.86
N ILE A 211 36.96 63.45 -3.99
CA ILE A 211 36.75 64.84 -3.56
C ILE A 211 37.99 65.38 -2.83
N SER A 212 38.67 64.57 -2.02
CA SER A 212 39.89 64.99 -1.32
C SER A 212 41.06 65.20 -2.27
N ARG A 213 41.24 64.32 -3.28
CA ARG A 213 42.27 64.47 -4.31
C ARG A 213 42.05 65.68 -5.21
N MET A 214 40.80 66.07 -5.47
CA MET A 214 40.51 67.27 -6.26
C MET A 214 40.71 68.59 -5.50
N LYS A 215 40.86 68.55 -4.17
CA LYS A 215 41.08 69.74 -3.32
C LYS A 215 42.56 70.02 -3.01
N GLN A 216 43.48 69.17 -3.45
CA GLN A 216 44.93 69.43 -3.44
C GLN A 216 45.36 70.08 -4.75
#